data_AF-K7FE84-F1
#
_entry.id   AF-K7FE84-F1
#
_cell.length_a   1.000
_cell.length_b   1.000
_cell.length_c   1.000
_cell.angle_alpha   90.00
_cell.angle_beta   90.00
_cell.angle_gamma   90.00
#
_symmetry.space_group_name_H-M   'P 1'
#
loop_
_entity.id
_entity.type
_entity.pdbx_description
1 polymer ?
#
loop_
_entity_poly.entity_id
_entity_poly.type
_entity_poly.pdbx_seq_one_letter_code
_entity_poly.pdbx_strand_id
1 'polypeptide(L)'
;MCFMEALRSQPKLEGLDCLSVYYAGLAVLGIGLLFVISSFLALGFIGTFLGDYFGILKEEKVTSFPFNVMDNPMYWGSTACYLGWSIMHVSPAGILLTAVVAVSYMIAILYEGPFTEEIYQQKQKATKNK
;
A
#
# COMPACT_ATOMS: atom_id res chain seq x y z
N MET A 1 -40.15 0.26 11.17
CA MET A 1 -39.19 0.93 12.06
C MET A 1 -37.81 0.55 11.54
N CYS A 2 -37.12 1.53 10.96
CA CYS A 2 -36.10 1.31 9.93
C CYS A 2 -34.75 0.95 10.54
N PHE A 3 -33.96 0.18 9.79
CA PHE A 3 -32.53 -0.09 10.00
C PHE A 3 -31.70 1.16 10.42
N MET A 4 -32.16 2.34 10.02
CA MET A 4 -31.59 3.65 10.38
C MET A 4 -31.68 3.98 11.89
N GLU A 5 -32.72 3.52 12.61
CA GLU A 5 -32.80 3.67 14.07
C GLU A 5 -31.77 2.78 14.79
N ALA A 6 -31.52 1.56 14.29
CA ALA A 6 -30.56 0.62 14.87
C ALA A 6 -29.10 1.09 14.70
N LEU A 7 -28.81 1.83 13.63
CA LEU A 7 -27.52 2.48 13.41
C LEU A 7 -27.29 3.69 14.33
N ARG A 8 -28.35 4.38 14.77
CA ARG A 8 -28.26 5.51 15.70
C ARG A 8 -28.08 5.09 17.17
N SER A 9 -28.44 3.87 17.53
CA SER A 9 -28.33 3.37 18.91
C SER A 9 -26.96 2.77 19.25
N GLN A 10 -26.03 2.69 18.30
CA GLN A 10 -24.66 2.26 18.58
C GLN A 10 -23.92 3.36 19.36
N PRO A 11 -23.29 3.03 20.50
CA PRO A 11 -22.46 3.99 21.21
C PRO A 11 -21.28 4.36 20.33
N LYS A 12 -21.24 5.64 19.90
CA LYS A 12 -20.00 6.22 19.39
C LYS A 12 -19.04 6.27 20.57
N LEU A 13 -17.79 5.91 20.35
CA LEU A 13 -16.74 5.96 21.37
C LEU A 13 -16.45 7.44 21.71
N GLU A 14 -17.27 8.04 22.56
CA GLU A 14 -17.11 9.41 23.06
C GLU A 14 -15.95 9.42 24.07
N GLY A 15 -14.79 9.92 23.66
CA GLY A 15 -13.62 10.03 24.53
C GLY A 15 -12.27 10.18 23.85
N LEU A 16 -12.18 9.93 22.53
CA LEU A 16 -11.01 10.32 21.74
C LEU A 16 -11.22 11.75 21.24
N ASP A 17 -10.21 12.63 21.35
CA ASP A 17 -10.23 13.97 20.76
C ASP A 17 -10.47 13.84 19.25
N CYS A 18 -11.74 13.89 18.85
CA CYS A 18 -12.18 13.47 17.53
C CYS A 18 -11.45 14.27 16.43
N LEU A 19 -11.08 15.52 16.75
CA LEU A 19 -10.30 16.38 15.89
C LEU A 19 -8.83 15.95 15.76
N SER A 20 -8.16 15.58 16.86
CA SER A 20 -6.76 15.14 16.82
C SER A 20 -6.62 13.80 16.10
N VAL A 21 -7.56 12.89 16.33
CA VAL A 21 -7.63 11.58 15.65
C VAL A 21 -7.92 11.75 14.17
N TYR A 22 -8.82 12.66 13.82
CA TYR A 22 -9.10 12.99 12.43
C TYR A 22 -7.85 13.54 11.72
N TYR A 23 -7.14 14.49 12.33
CA TYR A 23 -5.89 15.02 11.77
C TYR A 23 -4.78 13.97 11.70
N ALA A 24 -4.68 13.09 12.69
CA ALA A 24 -3.73 11.98 12.66
C ALA A 24 -4.05 11.03 11.49
N GLY A 25 -5.31 10.64 11.30
CA GLY A 25 -5.73 9.81 10.18
C GLY A 25 -5.51 10.49 8.83
N LEU A 26 -5.75 11.80 8.73
CA LEU A 26 -5.48 12.60 7.54
C LEU A 26 -3.98 12.66 7.21
N ALA A 27 -3.13 12.81 8.22
CA ALA A 27 -1.67 12.76 8.04
C ALA A 27 -1.21 11.40 7.53
N VAL A 28 -1.71 10.30 8.12
CA VAL A 28 -1.40 8.93 7.68
C VAL A 28 -1.87 8.70 6.23
N LEU A 29 -3.08 9.17 5.89
CA LEU A 29 -3.61 9.10 4.53
C LEU A 29 -2.74 9.89 3.53
N GLY A 30 -2.31 11.10 3.89
CA GLY A 30 -1.44 11.93 3.08
C GLY A 30 -0.08 11.28 2.80
N ILE A 31 0.52 10.67 3.83
CA ILE A 31 1.76 9.90 3.69
C ILE A 31 1.53 8.70 2.77
N GLY A 32 0.45 7.94 2.98
CA GLY A 32 0.11 6.79 2.13
C GLY A 32 -0.02 7.18 0.65
N LEU A 33 -0.76 8.26 0.36
CA LEU A 33 -0.93 8.77 -0.99
C LEU A 33 0.38 9.25 -1.61
N LEU A 34 1.24 9.91 -0.84
CA LEU A 34 2.57 10.32 -1.30
C LEU A 34 3.37 9.10 -1.76
N PHE A 35 3.41 8.04 -0.95
CA PHE A 35 4.12 6.81 -1.31
C PHE A 35 3.51 6.13 -2.54
N VAL A 36 2.18 6.03 -2.64
CA VAL A 36 1.51 5.40 -3.80
C VAL A 36 1.78 6.19 -5.08
N ILE A 37 1.57 7.51 -5.06
CA ILE A 37 1.74 8.37 -6.23
C ILE A 37 3.21 8.40 -6.65
N SER A 38 4.13 8.61 -5.71
CA SER A 38 5.56 8.62 -6.03
C SER A 38 6.04 7.26 -6.56
N SER A 39 5.53 6.15 -6.02
CA SER A 39 5.82 4.80 -6.55
C SER A 39 5.34 4.66 -7.98
N PHE A 40 4.09 5.06 -8.25
CA PHE A 40 3.51 4.98 -9.57
C PHE A 40 4.25 5.86 -10.59
N LEU A 41 4.64 7.07 -10.21
CA LEU A 41 5.43 7.96 -11.07
C LEU A 41 6.83 7.39 -11.35
N ALA A 42 7.45 6.75 -10.36
CA ALA A 42 8.78 6.17 -10.52
C ALA A 42 8.78 4.88 -11.38
N LEU A 43 7.72 4.06 -11.32
CA LEU A 43 7.57 2.86 -12.16
C LEU A 43 6.94 3.16 -13.53
N GLY A 44 6.06 4.16 -13.59
CA GLY A 44 5.17 4.41 -14.73
C GLY A 44 4.05 3.37 -14.86
N PHE A 45 3.14 3.60 -15.80
CA PHE A 45 2.00 2.71 -16.07
C PHE A 45 2.43 1.30 -16.49
N ILE A 46 3.44 1.20 -17.38
CA ILE A 46 3.96 -0.09 -17.87
C ILE A 46 4.66 -0.86 -16.74
N GLY A 47 5.51 -0.19 -15.95
CA GLY A 47 6.20 -0.85 -14.84
C GLY A 47 5.26 -1.31 -13.72
N THR A 48 4.13 -0.61 -13.52
CA THR A 48 3.17 -0.95 -12.46
C THR A 48 2.21 -2.07 -12.85
N PHE A 49 1.71 -2.09 -14.09
CA PHE A 49 0.65 -3.01 -14.51
C PHE A 49 1.09 -4.08 -15.52
N LEU A 50 2.12 -3.80 -16.32
CA LEU A 50 2.54 -4.69 -17.42
C LEU A 50 3.90 -5.36 -17.18
N GLY A 51 4.65 -4.94 -16.16
CA GLY A 51 6.03 -5.36 -15.95
C GLY A 51 6.21 -6.87 -15.85
N ASP A 52 5.62 -7.47 -14.81
CA ASP A 52 5.81 -8.90 -14.52
C ASP A 52 4.85 -9.80 -15.31
N TYR A 53 3.65 -9.30 -15.67
CA TYR A 53 2.65 -10.08 -16.42
C TYR A 53 3.01 -10.29 -17.90
N PHE A 54 3.69 -9.33 -18.53
CA PHE A 54 4.10 -9.43 -19.94
C PHE A 54 5.61 -9.61 -20.12
N GLY A 55 6.36 -9.76 -19.02
CA GLY A 55 7.83 -9.85 -19.07
C GLY A 55 8.51 -8.59 -19.59
N ILE A 56 7.80 -7.45 -19.63
CA ILE A 56 8.35 -6.13 -19.98
C ILE A 56 9.03 -5.58 -18.73
N LEU A 57 10.13 -6.21 -18.35
CA LEU A 57 10.89 -5.80 -17.17
C LEU A 57 11.56 -4.45 -17.41
N LYS A 58 11.46 -3.57 -16.42
CA LYS A 58 12.27 -2.34 -16.38
C LYS A 58 13.76 -2.72 -16.40
N GLU A 59 14.59 -1.90 -17.03
CA GLU A 59 15.99 -2.28 -17.23
C GLU A 59 16.77 -2.49 -15.93
N GLU A 60 16.42 -1.71 -14.93
CA GLU A 60 17.02 -1.72 -13.60
C GLU A 60 15.93 -1.53 -12.54
N LYS A 61 16.12 -2.12 -11.35
CA LYS A 61 15.28 -1.85 -10.18
C LYS A 61 15.32 -0.35 -9.89
N VAL A 62 14.16 0.25 -9.66
CA VAL A 62 14.08 1.67 -9.31
C VAL A 62 14.63 1.86 -7.91
N THR A 63 15.68 2.66 -7.80
CA THR A 63 16.33 3.00 -6.51
C THR A 63 16.05 4.44 -6.09
N SER A 64 15.23 5.19 -6.82
CA SER A 64 14.80 6.54 -6.42
C SER A 64 13.64 6.48 -5.43
N PHE A 65 13.35 7.62 -4.77
CA PHE A 65 12.18 7.73 -3.90
C PHE A 65 10.90 7.27 -4.62
N PRO A 66 10.04 6.46 -3.97
CA PRO A 66 10.09 6.00 -2.57
C PRO A 66 10.81 4.66 -2.32
N PHE A 67 11.38 4.03 -3.35
CA PHE A 67 12.03 2.71 -3.27
C PHE A 67 13.39 2.73 -2.55
N ASN A 68 14.02 3.90 -2.37
CA ASN A 68 15.20 4.02 -1.51
C ASN A 68 14.88 4.03 -0.01
N VAL A 69 13.63 4.27 0.37
CA VAL A 69 13.22 4.37 1.78
C VAL A 69 12.66 3.04 2.29
N MET A 70 11.86 2.36 1.47
CA MET A 70 11.29 1.06 1.83
C MET A 70 11.07 0.19 0.60
N ASP A 71 11.08 -1.11 0.82
CA ASP A 71 10.67 -2.08 -0.20
C ASP A 71 9.16 -2.05 -0.39
N ASN A 72 8.72 -2.23 -1.64
CA ASN A 72 7.29 -2.31 -1.98
C ASN A 72 6.44 -1.12 -1.48
N PRO A 73 6.87 0.14 -1.75
CA PRO A 73 6.24 1.34 -1.23
C PRO A 73 4.76 1.52 -1.64
N MET A 74 4.35 0.92 -2.77
CA MET A 74 2.94 0.95 -3.19
C MET A 74 2.03 0.13 -2.27
N TYR A 75 2.47 -1.05 -1.82
CA TYR A 75 1.70 -1.91 -0.92
C TYR A 75 1.54 -1.27 0.47
N TRP A 76 2.66 -0.77 1.02
CA TRP A 76 2.64 -0.08 2.31
C TRP A 76 1.93 1.27 2.25
N GLY A 77 2.08 2.03 1.15
CA GLY A 77 1.36 3.27 0.91
C GLY A 77 -0.16 3.05 0.87
N SER A 78 -0.63 2.03 0.14
CA SER A 78 -2.05 1.66 0.10
C SER A 78 -2.59 1.22 1.47
N THR A 79 -1.79 0.45 2.22
CA THR A 79 -2.14 0.06 3.59
C THR A 79 -2.29 1.28 4.51
N ALA A 80 -1.35 2.24 4.40
CA ALA A 80 -1.44 3.50 5.13
C ALA A 80 -2.68 4.31 4.73
N CYS A 81 -3.07 4.32 3.46
CA CYS A 81 -4.32 4.95 3.03
C CYS A 81 -5.56 4.32 3.70
N TYR A 82 -5.65 2.99 3.72
CA TYR A 82 -6.76 2.29 4.40
C TYR A 82 -6.76 2.54 5.91
N LEU A 83 -5.57 2.56 6.52
CA LEU A 83 -5.42 2.86 7.94
C LEU A 83 -5.85 4.29 8.26
N GLY A 84 -5.36 5.26 7.49
CA GLY A 84 -5.69 6.67 7.67
C GLY A 84 -7.19 6.92 7.57
N TRP A 85 -7.84 6.33 6.56
CA TRP A 85 -9.30 6.41 6.41
C TRP A 85 -10.05 5.78 7.59
N SER A 86 -9.57 4.63 8.07
CA SER A 86 -10.16 3.92 9.22
C SER A 86 -10.03 4.71 10.52
N ILE A 87 -8.89 5.37 10.73
CA ILE A 87 -8.63 6.25 11.88
C ILE A 87 -9.52 7.50 11.81
N MET A 88 -9.61 8.16 10.65
CA MET A 88 -10.46 9.35 10.47
C MET A 88 -11.93 9.10 10.83
N HIS A 89 -12.42 7.87 10.59
CA HIS A 89 -13.80 7.47 10.87
C HIS A 89 -13.94 6.73 12.21
N VAL A 90 -12.87 6.60 13.00
CA VAL A 90 -12.83 5.85 14.26
C VAL A 90 -13.50 4.47 14.10
N SER A 91 -13.17 3.77 13.01
CA SER A 91 -13.85 2.54 12.58
C SER A 91 -13.05 1.29 13.00
N PRO A 92 -13.49 0.53 14.01
CA PRO A 92 -12.80 -0.70 14.42
C PRO A 92 -12.81 -1.76 13.31
N ALA A 93 -13.92 -1.85 12.56
CA ALA A 93 -14.03 -2.72 11.41
C ALA A 93 -13.03 -2.32 10.31
N GLY A 94 -12.85 -1.01 10.06
CA GLY A 94 -11.84 -0.51 9.12
C GLY A 94 -10.41 -0.87 9.52
N ILE A 95 -10.09 -0.77 10.82
CA ILE A 95 -8.77 -1.17 11.35
C ILE A 95 -8.55 -2.68 11.16
N LEU A 96 -9.54 -3.51 11.47
CA LEU A 96 -9.46 -4.96 11.25
C LEU A 96 -9.28 -5.32 9.77
N LEU A 97 -10.05 -4.70 8.88
CA LEU A 97 -9.91 -4.89 7.44
C LEU A 97 -8.53 -4.45 6.94
N THR A 98 -8.03 -3.32 7.44
CA THR A 98 -6.68 -2.84 7.12
C THR A 98 -5.61 -3.86 7.55
N ALA A 99 -5.75 -4.48 8.72
CA ALA A 99 -4.83 -5.52 9.17
C ALA A 99 -4.88 -6.76 8.26
N VAL A 100 -6.07 -7.19 7.84
CA VAL A 100 -6.23 -8.29 6.88
C VAL A 100 -5.55 -7.96 5.54
N VAL A 101 -5.74 -6.74 5.03
CA VAL A 101 -5.08 -6.29 3.80
C VAL A 101 -3.55 -6.28 3.97
N ALA A 102 -3.04 -5.75 5.08
CA ALA A 102 -1.60 -5.74 5.36
C ALA A 102 -1.01 -7.16 5.37
N VAL A 103 -1.69 -8.13 5.99
CA VAL A 103 -1.26 -9.54 5.98
C VAL A 103 -1.27 -10.10 4.57
N SER A 104 -2.32 -9.83 3.78
CA SER A 104 -2.39 -10.29 2.39
C SER A 104 -1.23 -9.73 1.54
N TYR A 105 -0.87 -8.47 1.74
CA TYR A 105 0.26 -7.83 1.06
C TYR A 105 1.60 -8.41 1.51
N MET A 106 1.79 -8.68 2.80
CA MET A 106 3.00 -9.38 3.25
C MET A 106 3.16 -10.74 2.59
N ILE A 107 2.07 -11.50 2.46
CA ILE A 107 2.09 -12.79 1.78
C ILE A 107 2.44 -12.59 0.29
N ALA A 108 1.82 -11.63 -0.39
CA ALA A 108 2.13 -11.34 -1.80
C ALA A 108 3.62 -10.99 -1.99
N ILE A 109 4.17 -10.10 -1.16
CA ILE A 109 5.58 -9.69 -1.21
C ILE A 109 6.53 -10.87 -1.01
N LEU A 110 6.18 -11.84 -0.14
CA LEU A 110 7.00 -13.04 0.06
C LEU A 110 7.13 -13.90 -1.20
N TYR A 111 6.12 -13.89 -2.08
CA TYR A 111 6.17 -14.60 -3.36
C TYR A 111 6.78 -13.73 -4.48
N GLU A 112 6.45 -12.44 -4.52
CA GLU A 112 6.94 -11.52 -5.55
C GLU A 112 8.44 -11.24 -5.42
N GLY A 113 8.96 -11.08 -4.19
CA GLY A 113 10.38 -10.83 -3.94
C GLY A 113 11.34 -11.79 -4.64
N PRO A 114 11.29 -13.11 -4.37
CA PRO A 114 12.17 -14.08 -5.00
C PRO A 114 11.94 -14.18 -6.52
N PHE A 115 10.69 -14.06 -6.98
CA PHE A 115 10.38 -14.10 -8.40
C PHE A 115 11.02 -12.92 -9.16
N THR A 116 10.87 -11.70 -8.67
CA THR A 116 11.49 -10.52 -9.27
C THR A 116 13.02 -10.63 -9.24
N GLU A 117 13.62 -11.07 -8.13
CA GLU A 117 15.07 -11.24 -8.05
C GLU A 117 15.62 -12.27 -9.04
N GLU A 118 14.96 -13.41 -9.21
CA GLU A 118 15.36 -14.42 -10.19
C GLU A 118 15.35 -13.87 -11.61
N ILE A 119 14.32 -13.11 -12.00
CA ILE A 119 14.25 -12.52 -13.34
C ILE A 119 15.40 -11.52 -13.57
N TYR A 120 15.67 -10.64 -12.61
CA TYR A 120 16.80 -9.69 -12.74
C TYR A 120 18.16 -10.42 -12.77
N GLN A 121 18.34 -11.51 -12.01
CA GLN A 121 19.56 -12.34 -12.06
C GLN A 121 19.74 -13.02 -13.43
N GLN A 122 18.67 -13.58 -14.00
CA GLN A 122 18.70 -14.20 -15.33
C GLN A 122 19.09 -13.19 -16.40
N LYS A 123 18.55 -11.97 -16.32
CA LYS A 123 18.90 -10.87 -17.24
C LYS A 123 20.38 -10.47 -17.13
N GLN A 124 20.91 -10.30 -15.92
CA GLN A 124 22.33 -9.98 -15.72
C GLN A 124 23.26 -11.07 -16.29
N LYS A 125 22.90 -12.36 -16.12
CA LYS A 125 23.63 -13.48 -16.71
C LYS A 125 23.58 -13.46 -18.24
N ALA A 126 22.42 -13.18 -18.82
CA ALA A 126 22.27 -13.07 -20.28
C ALA A 126 23.08 -11.90 -20.88
N THR A 127 23.13 -10.75 -20.19
CA THR A 127 23.94 -9.60 -20.62
C THR A 127 25.45 -9.87 -20.50
N LYS A 128 25.90 -10.63 -19.49
CA LYS A 128 27.33 -11.01 -19.35
C LYS A 128 27.82 -12.03 -20.38
N ASN A 129 26.94 -12.87 -20.92
CA ASN A 129 27.27 -13.88 -21.93
C ASN A 129 27.24 -13.34 -23.37
N LYS A 130 27.00 -12.04 -23.56
CA LYS A 130 26.88 -11.37 -24.85
C LYS A 130 28.02 -10.38 -25.04
#